data_AF-A0A346Y3L3-F1
#
_entry.id   AF-A0A346Y3L3-F1
#
_cell.length_a   1.000
_cell.length_b   1.000
_cell.length_c   1.000
_cell.angle_alpha   90.00
_cell.angle_beta   90.00
_cell.angle_gamma   90.00
#
_symmetry.space_group_name_H-M   'P 1'
#
loop_
_entity.id
_entity.type
_entity.pdbx_description
1 polymer ?
#
loop_
_entity_poly.entity_id
_entity_poly.type
_entity_poly.pdbx_seq_one_letter_code
_entity_poly.pdbx_strand_id
1 'polypeptide(L)'
;MPPAGWFPDPANQRAMRWWDGQAWTDHVADVRLGPDHPPPKPRASGGRIALVVVGSIVAWLLVSAAIIGLLFGACVALLSGATPQ
;
A
#
# COMPACT_ATOMS: atom_id res chain seq x y z
N MET A 1 -38.41 -28.35 18.99
CA MET A 1 -37.06 -28.61 18.45
C MET A 1 -36.89 -27.75 17.20
N PRO A 2 -35.69 -27.24 16.89
CA PRO A 2 -35.48 -26.43 15.70
C PRO A 2 -35.76 -27.24 14.42
N PRO A 3 -36.24 -26.60 13.34
CA PRO A 3 -36.46 -27.25 12.05
C PRO A 3 -35.13 -27.66 11.41
N ALA A 4 -35.19 -28.55 10.42
CA ALA A 4 -34.00 -29.01 9.71
C ALA A 4 -33.26 -27.84 9.04
N GLY A 5 -31.94 -27.81 9.17
CA GLY A 5 -31.13 -26.69 8.68
C GLY A 5 -29.65 -26.79 9.07
N TRP A 6 -28.87 -25.83 8.60
CA TRP A 6 -27.46 -25.67 8.98
C TRP A 6 -27.33 -24.90 10.27
N PHE A 7 -26.62 -25.46 11.24
CA PHE A 7 -26.35 -24.83 12.53
C PHE A 7 -24.85 -24.92 12.85
N PRO A 8 -24.31 -24.02 13.69
CA PRO A 8 -22.91 -24.09 14.11
C PRO A 8 -22.58 -25.43 14.79
N ASP A 9 -21.49 -26.07 14.41
CA ASP A 9 -21.06 -27.33 15.02
C ASP A 9 -20.51 -27.08 16.44
N PRO A 10 -21.08 -27.71 17.50
CA PRO A 10 -20.58 -27.58 18.87
C PRO A 10 -19.12 -28.04 19.02
N ALA A 11 -18.67 -28.98 18.19
CA ALA A 11 -17.31 -29.50 18.21
C ALA A 11 -16.32 -28.61 17.44
N ASN A 12 -16.81 -27.82 16.47
CA ASN A 12 -15.98 -26.95 15.65
C ASN A 12 -16.74 -25.67 15.26
N GLN A 13 -16.49 -24.58 15.97
CA GLN A 13 -17.13 -23.28 15.72
C GLN A 13 -16.83 -22.68 14.34
N ARG A 14 -15.86 -23.22 13.60
CA ARG A 14 -15.55 -22.82 12.21
C ARG A 14 -16.26 -23.69 11.17
N ALA A 15 -17.15 -24.58 11.59
CA ALA A 15 -17.93 -25.44 10.71
C ALA A 15 -19.42 -25.31 11.03
N MET A 16 -20.24 -25.52 10.00
CA MET A 16 -21.69 -25.71 10.12
C MET A 16 -21.98 -27.19 9.95
N ARG A 17 -22.85 -27.74 10.79
CA ARG A 17 -23.33 -29.11 10.70
C ARG A 17 -24.82 -29.13 10.39
N TRP A 18 -25.28 -30.12 9.62
CA TRP A 18 -26.69 -30.23 9.27
C TRP A 18 -27.48 -30.93 10.39
N TRP A 19 -28.55 -30.26 10.83
CA TRP A 19 -29.57 -30.79 11.73
C TRP A 19 -30.78 -31.25 10.89
N ASP A 20 -31.26 -32.47 11.09
CA ASP A 20 -32.40 -33.02 10.33
C ASP A 20 -33.77 -32.81 11.00
N GLY A 21 -33.81 -32.16 12.17
CA GLY A 21 -35.02 -31.98 12.97
C GLY A 21 -35.12 -32.92 14.19
N GLN A 22 -34.32 -33.98 14.22
CA GLN A 22 -34.27 -34.97 15.32
C GLN A 22 -32.84 -35.19 15.83
N ALA A 23 -31.83 -35.17 14.95
CA ALA A 23 -30.44 -35.38 15.25
C ALA A 23 -29.49 -34.59 14.33
N TRP A 24 -28.23 -34.48 14.76
CA TRP A 24 -27.14 -33.98 13.92
C TRP A 24 -26.70 -35.07 12.96
N THR A 25 -26.60 -34.74 11.67
CA THR A 25 -26.12 -35.66 10.63
C THR A 25 -24.64 -35.47 10.36
N ASP A 26 -23.99 -36.39 9.63
CA ASP A 26 -22.55 -36.26 9.29
C ASP A 26 -22.24 -35.22 8.20
N HIS A 27 -23.26 -34.53 7.68
CA HIS A 27 -23.03 -33.43 6.74
C HIS A 27 -22.47 -32.22 7.48
N VAL A 28 -21.21 -31.92 7.21
CA VAL A 28 -20.49 -30.75 7.74
C VAL A 28 -20.05 -29.88 6.57
N ALA A 29 -20.45 -28.62 6.58
CA ALA A 29 -19.94 -27.58 5.72
C ALA A 29 -18.87 -26.80 6.50
N ASP A 30 -17.64 -26.79 6.01
CA ASP A 30 -16.64 -25.86 6.50
C ASP A 30 -17.16 -24.43 6.25
N VAL A 31 -17.06 -23.54 7.24
CA VAL A 31 -17.27 -22.09 7.03
C VAL A 31 -16.04 -21.58 6.29
N ARG A 32 -15.82 -22.12 5.09
CA ARG A 32 -15.08 -21.43 4.07
C ARG A 32 -15.90 -20.19 3.80
N LEU A 33 -15.45 -19.07 4.36
CA LEU A 33 -15.65 -17.76 3.76
C LEU A 33 -15.53 -18.00 2.26
N GLY A 34 -16.64 -17.77 1.55
CA GLY A 34 -16.84 -18.29 0.21
C GLY A 34 -15.71 -17.89 -0.75
N PRO A 35 -15.81 -18.29 -2.03
CA PRO A 35 -14.90 -17.84 -3.07
C PRO A 35 -14.72 -16.31 -3.15
N ASP A 36 -15.57 -15.54 -2.47
CA ASP A 36 -15.55 -14.08 -2.32
C ASP A 36 -14.57 -13.54 -1.26
N HIS A 37 -13.66 -14.32 -0.67
CA HIS A 37 -12.56 -13.69 0.06
C HIS A 37 -11.78 -12.82 -0.94
N PRO A 38 -11.88 -11.47 -0.87
CA PRO A 38 -11.22 -10.64 -1.85
C PRO A 38 -9.72 -10.90 -1.70
N PRO A 39 -8.98 -11.07 -2.81
CA PRO A 39 -7.55 -11.29 -2.75
C PRO A 39 -6.94 -10.19 -1.85
N PRO A 40 -5.97 -10.53 -0.98
CA PRO A 40 -5.34 -9.54 -0.11
C PRO A 40 -4.84 -8.40 -0.98
N LYS A 41 -5.40 -7.19 -0.77
CA LYS A 41 -5.04 -6.00 -1.55
C LYS A 41 -3.52 -5.85 -1.49
N PRO A 42 -2.79 -5.84 -2.63
CA PRO A 42 -1.35 -5.68 -2.61
C PRO A 42 -1.01 -4.37 -1.89
N ARG A 43 -0.29 -4.50 -0.76
CA ARG A 43 0.12 -3.35 0.04
C ARG A 43 1.11 -2.54 -0.78
N ALA A 44 0.70 -1.38 -1.27
CA ALA A 44 1.58 -0.49 -2.01
C ALA A 44 2.84 -0.21 -1.18
N SER A 45 4.02 -0.53 -1.75
CA SER A 45 5.30 -0.42 -1.06
C SER A 45 5.72 1.04 -0.93
N GLY A 46 5.50 1.67 0.23
CA GLY A 46 5.86 3.06 0.50
C GLY A 46 7.34 3.41 0.25
N GLY A 47 8.24 2.42 0.23
CA GLY A 47 9.66 2.64 -0.04
C GLY A 47 9.98 3.20 -1.44
N ARG A 48 9.21 2.83 -2.47
CA ARG A 48 9.41 3.38 -3.83
C ARG A 48 9.07 4.86 -3.90
N ILE A 49 8.01 5.27 -3.21
CA ILE A 49 7.58 6.67 -3.15
C ILE A 49 8.63 7.52 -2.42
N ALA A 50 9.18 7.02 -1.31
CA ALA A 50 10.24 7.72 -0.57
C ALA A 50 11.50 7.98 -1.44
N LEU A 51 11.93 7.00 -2.23
CA LEU A 51 13.10 7.16 -3.12
C LEU A 51 12.89 8.22 -4.21
N VAL A 52 11.70 8.27 -4.81
CA VAL A 52 11.37 9.27 -5.84
C VAL A 52 11.39 10.67 -5.24
N VAL A 53 10.81 10.86 -4.05
CA VAL A 53 10.78 12.16 -3.37
C VAL A 53 12.19 12.63 -3.01
N VAL A 54 13.00 11.76 -2.38
CA VAL A 54 14.38 12.09 -2.02
C VAL A 54 15.22 12.43 -3.25
N GLY A 55 15.11 11.63 -4.32
CA GLY A 55 15.81 11.90 -5.57
C GLY A 55 15.41 13.24 -6.19
N SER A 56 14.12 13.59 -6.16
CA SER A 56 13.63 14.85 -6.70
C SER A 56 14.13 16.07 -5.90
N ILE A 57 14.18 15.97 -4.57
CA ILE A 57 14.74 17.02 -3.69
C ILE A 57 16.22 17.23 -3.98
N VAL A 58 17.00 16.15 -4.07
CA VAL A 58 18.44 16.24 -4.37
C VAL A 58 18.68 16.85 -5.75
N ALA A 59 17.94 16.40 -6.76
CA ALA A 59 18.03 16.96 -8.11
C ALA A 59 17.72 18.47 -8.11
N TRP A 60 16.66 18.90 -7.42
CA TRP A 60 16.31 20.32 -7.30
C TRP A 60 17.39 21.14 -6.59
N LEU A 61 17.97 20.63 -5.50
CA LEU A 61 19.05 21.32 -4.78
C LEU A 61 20.28 21.49 -5.67
N LEU A 62 20.69 20.46 -6.42
CA LEU A 62 21.83 20.54 -7.34
C LEU A 62 21.59 21.55 -8.47
N VAL A 63 20.39 21.52 -9.07
CA VAL A 63 20.01 22.49 -10.12
C VAL A 63 20.01 23.92 -9.57
N SER A 64 19.45 24.14 -8.39
CA SER A 64 19.45 25.48 -7.77
C SER A 64 20.85 25.99 -7.48
N ALA A 65 21.74 25.14 -6.96
CA ALA A 65 23.11 25.51 -6.65
C ALA A 65 23.90 25.88 -7.92
N ALA A 66 23.71 25.14 -9.01
CA ALA A 66 24.31 25.43 -10.31
C ALA A 66 23.83 26.77 -10.88
N ILE A 67 22.52 27.04 -10.82
CA ILE A 67 21.94 28.32 -11.28
C ILE A 67 22.47 29.49 -10.44
N ILE A 68 22.49 29.35 -9.12
CA ILE A 68 23.01 30.39 -8.21
C ILE A 68 24.48 30.65 -8.52
N GLY A 69 25.29 29.61 -8.69
CA GLY A 69 26.71 29.76 -9.05
C GLY A 69 26.91 30.44 -10.40
N LEU A 70 26.09 30.10 -11.41
CA LEU A 70 26.15 30.71 -12.75
C LEU A 70 25.76 32.18 -12.72
N LEU A 71 24.68 32.54 -12.01
CA LEU A 71 24.24 33.92 -11.85
C LEU A 71 25.25 34.74 -11.06
N PHE A 72 25.80 34.18 -9.96
CA PHE A 72 26.79 34.87 -9.14
C PHE A 72 28.09 35.07 -9.91
N GLY A 73 28.58 34.05 -10.63
CA GLY A 73 29.76 34.14 -11.49
C GLY A 73 29.58 35.13 -12.63
N ALA A 74 28.43 35.13 -13.30
CA ALA A 74 28.10 36.11 -14.34
C ALA A 74 28.03 37.54 -13.78
N CYS A 75 27.44 37.71 -12.59
CA CYS A 75 27.37 39.01 -11.91
C CYS A 75 28.77 39.52 -11.55
N VAL A 76 29.62 38.67 -10.97
CA VAL A 76 31.02 39.02 -10.65
C VAL A 76 31.81 39.35 -11.92
N ALA A 77 31.63 38.59 -13.01
CA ALA A 77 32.27 38.85 -14.29
C ALA A 77 31.84 40.19 -14.91
N LEU A 78 30.55 40.55 -14.82
CA LEU A 78 30.05 41.86 -15.28
C LEU A 78 30.59 43.02 -14.43
N LEU A 79 30.73 42.81 -13.11
CA LEU A 79 31.32 43.80 -12.21
C LEU A 79 32.83 43.96 -12.38
N SER A 80 33.53 42.91 -12.82
CA SER A 80 34.99 42.90 -12.99
C SER A 80 35.47 43.20 -14.43
N GLY A 81 34.64 43.01 -15.44
CA GLY A 81 35.00 43.16 -16.86
C GLY A 81 34.60 44.48 -17.53
N ALA A 82 33.96 45.41 -16.82
CA ALA A 82 33.58 46.73 -17.36
C ALA A 82 34.62 47.84 -17.09
N THR A 83 35.87 47.50 -16.81
CA THR A 83 36.99 48.45 -16.88
C THR A 83 37.86 48.13 -18.08
N PRO A 84 37.55 48.68 -19.28
CA PRO A 84 38.55 48.78 -20.33
C PRO A 84 39.67 49.69 -19.81
N GLN A 85 40.85 49.12 -19.62
CA GLN A 85 42.13 49.85 -19.65
C GLN A 85 42.81 49.48 -20.96
#